data_AF-A0A519YI58-F1
#
_entry.id   AF-A0A519YI58-F1
#
_cell.length_a   1.000
_cell.length_b   1.000
_cell.length_c   1.000
_cell.angle_alpha   90.00
_cell.angle_beta   90.00
_cell.angle_gamma   90.00
#
_symmetry.space_group_name_H-M   'P 1'
#
loop_
_entity.id
_entity.type
_entity.pdbx_description
1 polymer ?
#
loop_
_entity_poly.entity_id
_entity_poly.type
_entity_poly.pdbx_seq_one_letter_code
_entity_poly.pdbx_strand_id
1 'polypeptide(L)'
;MKFIKTSLLALSLSSLSVACHDKEFLNVDPTGALGDVQLNTPENADKQVIAAYSQLGNDIYYVPYTSMWPYGNVRGGDAYKGGGGTADVDAFHFYETFTFNRVDISNTDEFWYRMYLSISRCNDALRRLNAVDASAMPNKAVRQGEMRFLRGHFYFLLKEMFKNVPYIDENLATDQYPTVSNVALSNDALWSKIADDFRAAVAALPATQPEIGRAN
;
A
#
# COMPACT_ATOMS: atom_id res chain seq x y z
N MET A 1 -47.87 51.15 18.95
CA MET A 1 -47.99 49.79 18.34
C MET A 1 -47.14 49.58 17.07
N LYS A 2 -47.01 50.54 16.14
CA LYS A 2 -46.21 50.35 14.90
C LYS A 2 -44.70 50.14 15.15
N PHE A 3 -44.09 50.91 16.07
CA PHE A 3 -42.66 50.78 16.41
C PHE A 3 -42.27 49.46 17.09
N ILE A 4 -43.19 48.85 17.85
CA ILE A 4 -42.97 47.54 18.49
C ILE A 4 -42.97 46.43 17.43
N LYS A 5 -43.86 46.52 16.43
CA LYS A 5 -43.93 45.57 15.31
C LYS A 5 -42.70 45.63 14.41
N THR A 6 -42.17 46.83 14.12
CA THR A 6 -40.95 46.97 13.31
C THR A 6 -39.69 46.53 14.06
N SER A 7 -39.63 46.74 15.37
CA SER A 7 -38.51 46.27 16.21
C SER A 7 -38.50 44.75 16.37
N LEU A 8 -39.68 44.13 16.52
CA LEU A 8 -39.82 42.66 16.52
C LEU A 8 -39.42 42.03 15.19
N LEU A 9 -39.75 42.69 14.07
CA LEU A 9 -39.35 42.21 12.74
C LEU A 9 -37.84 42.32 12.52
N ALA A 10 -37.21 43.41 12.96
CA ALA A 10 -35.75 43.58 12.88
C ALA A 10 -34.99 42.59 13.77
N LEU A 11 -35.51 42.28 14.96
CA LEU A 11 -34.92 41.29 15.87
C LEU A 11 -35.06 39.86 15.30
N SER A 12 -36.21 39.53 14.70
CA SER A 12 -36.44 38.29 13.96
C SER A 12 -35.48 38.11 12.77
N LEU A 13 -35.29 39.17 11.98
CA LEU A 13 -34.36 39.14 10.84
C LEU A 13 -32.89 39.02 11.27
N SER A 14 -32.54 39.58 12.43
CA SER A 14 -31.19 39.47 13.00
C SER A 14 -30.93 38.10 13.63
N SER A 15 -31.96 37.38 14.09
CA SER A 15 -31.80 35.99 14.57
C SER A 15 -31.59 34.97 13.44
N LEU A 16 -32.04 35.27 12.22
CA LEU A 16 -31.84 34.41 11.04
C LEU A 16 -30.40 34.42 10.51
N SER A 17 -29.62 35.47 10.74
CA SER A 17 -28.22 35.55 10.30
C SER A 17 -27.24 34.81 11.20
N VAL A 18 -27.62 34.46 12.43
CA VAL A 18 -26.78 33.68 13.37
C VAL A 18 -27.04 32.18 13.24
N ALA A 19 -28.20 31.78 12.71
CA ALA A 19 -28.60 30.38 12.61
C ALA A 19 -27.90 29.59 11.48
N CYS A 20 -27.29 30.25 10.50
CA CYS A 20 -26.66 29.61 9.34
C CYS A 20 -25.13 29.48 9.43
N HIS A 21 -24.53 29.72 10.59
CA HIS A 21 -23.07 29.69 10.76
C HIS A 21 -22.60 28.55 11.68
N ASP A 22 -23.27 27.39 11.60
CA ASP A 22 -22.80 26.19 12.26
C ASP A 22 -21.85 25.41 11.33
N LYS A 23 -20.55 25.61 11.54
CA LYS A 23 -19.51 24.86 10.80
C LYS A 23 -19.53 23.37 11.15
N GLU A 24 -20.03 22.99 12.33
CA GLU A 24 -20.12 21.57 12.74
C GLU A 24 -21.23 20.85 11.98
N PHE A 25 -22.33 21.54 11.62
CA PHE A 25 -23.38 20.97 10.77
C PHE A 25 -22.87 20.55 9.38
N LEU A 26 -21.87 21.26 8.83
CA LEU A 26 -21.27 20.95 7.53
C LEU A 26 -20.09 19.96 7.63
N ASN A 27 -19.52 19.79 8.83
CA ASN A 27 -18.39 18.88 9.08
C ASN A 27 -18.90 17.56 9.64
N VAL A 28 -19.49 16.73 8.78
CA VAL A 28 -19.92 15.39 9.14
C VAL A 28 -18.82 14.40 8.76
N ASP A 29 -18.22 13.75 9.76
CA ASP A 29 -17.27 12.68 9.51
C ASP A 29 -17.95 11.47 8.85
N PRO A 30 -17.28 10.79 7.90
CA PRO A 30 -17.84 9.60 7.27
C PRO A 30 -18.02 8.48 8.31
N THR A 31 -19.21 7.91 8.39
CA THR A 31 -19.47 6.75 9.24
C THR A 31 -18.85 5.48 8.64
N GLY A 32 -18.10 4.72 9.45
CA GLY A 32 -17.46 3.48 9.01
C GLY A 32 -16.14 3.67 8.25
N ALA A 33 -15.62 4.90 8.14
CA ALA A 33 -14.29 5.19 7.63
C ALA A 33 -13.47 5.97 8.67
N LEU A 34 -12.16 5.77 8.68
CA LEU A 34 -11.25 6.54 9.52
C LEU A 34 -10.65 7.68 8.70
N GLY A 35 -10.67 8.90 9.27
CA GLY A 35 -9.98 10.05 8.72
C GLY A 35 -8.48 10.06 9.07
N ASP A 36 -7.70 10.89 8.38
CA ASP A 36 -6.24 10.95 8.59
C ASP A 36 -5.83 11.30 10.02
N VAL A 37 -6.56 12.20 10.68
CA VAL A 37 -6.30 12.57 12.09
C VAL A 37 -6.38 11.35 13.00
N GLN A 38 -7.36 10.48 12.77
CA GLN A 38 -7.53 9.26 13.56
C GLN A 38 -6.43 8.26 13.25
N LEU A 39 -5.97 8.17 12.00
CA LEU A 39 -4.96 7.20 11.57
C LEU A 39 -3.52 7.59 11.97
N ASN A 40 -3.26 8.86 12.29
CA ASN A 40 -1.92 9.38 12.63
C ASN A 40 -1.54 9.26 14.12
N THR A 41 -2.26 8.46 14.90
CA THR A 41 -1.86 8.14 16.29
C THR A 41 -0.80 7.04 16.32
N PRO A 42 0.07 6.97 17.35
CA PRO A 42 1.05 5.87 17.48
C PRO A 42 0.42 4.47 17.40
N GLU A 43 -0.74 4.29 18.03
CA GLU A 43 -1.48 3.03 18.01
C GLU A 43 -1.97 2.68 16.60
N ASN A 44 -2.56 3.65 15.88
CA ASN A 44 -3.10 3.39 14.56
C ASN A 44 -2.00 3.31 13.49
N ALA A 45 -0.83 3.94 13.70
CA ALA A 45 0.34 3.72 12.88
C ALA A 45 0.85 2.26 12.98
N ASP A 46 0.83 1.66 14.18
CA ASP A 46 1.15 0.23 14.36
C ASP A 46 0.11 -0.68 13.67
N LYS A 47 -1.17 -0.30 13.69
CA LYS A 47 -2.21 -1.03 12.92
C LYS A 47 -1.97 -0.95 11.41
N GLN A 48 -1.43 0.15 10.89
CA GLN A 48 -1.05 0.23 9.46
C GLN A 48 0.13 -0.68 9.12
N VAL A 49 1.07 -0.86 10.06
CA VAL A 49 2.12 -1.88 9.92
C VAL A 49 1.52 -3.28 9.80
N ILE A 50 0.57 -3.63 10.66
CA ILE A 50 -0.15 -4.91 10.59
C ILE A 50 -0.91 -5.04 9.26
N ALA A 51 -1.55 -3.96 8.79
CA ALA A 51 -2.23 -3.94 7.51
C ALA A 51 -1.27 -4.18 6.33
N ALA A 52 -0.03 -3.68 6.38
CA ALA A 52 0.98 -3.99 5.38
C ALA A 52 1.42 -5.47 5.45
N TYR A 53 1.69 -6.00 6.65
CA TYR A 53 2.01 -7.42 6.86
C TYR A 53 0.92 -8.37 6.33
N SER A 54 -0.35 -7.99 6.46
CA SER A 54 -1.46 -8.82 5.97
C SER A 54 -1.35 -9.15 4.49
N GLN A 55 -0.64 -8.32 3.70
CA GLN A 55 -0.40 -8.62 2.29
C GLN A 55 0.51 -9.82 2.08
N LEU A 56 1.41 -10.18 2.99
CA LEU A 56 2.20 -11.40 2.83
C LEU A 56 1.32 -12.65 2.73
N GLY A 57 0.18 -12.68 3.42
CA GLY A 57 -0.74 -13.82 3.43
C GLY A 57 -1.97 -13.66 2.55
N ASN A 58 -2.18 -12.49 1.95
CA ASN A 58 -3.37 -12.17 1.15
C ASN A 58 -3.32 -12.78 -0.26
N ASP A 59 -2.80 -14.01 -0.38
CA ASP A 59 -2.48 -14.61 -1.67
C ASP A 59 -3.69 -15.23 -2.38
N ILE A 60 -3.58 -15.40 -3.70
CA ILE A 60 -4.66 -15.96 -4.52
C ILE A 60 -4.14 -17.01 -5.49
N TYR A 61 -4.88 -18.12 -5.62
CA TYR A 61 -4.41 -19.33 -6.31
C TYR A 61 -4.05 -19.13 -7.79
N TYR A 62 -4.67 -18.15 -8.47
CA TYR A 62 -4.43 -17.85 -9.88
C TYR A 62 -3.43 -16.70 -10.11
N VAL A 63 -2.96 -16.03 -9.04
CA VAL A 63 -1.90 -15.02 -9.07
C VAL A 63 -0.97 -15.16 -7.84
N PRO A 64 -0.42 -16.36 -7.56
CA PRO A 64 0.25 -16.60 -6.29
C PRO A 64 1.62 -15.93 -6.25
N TYR A 65 1.81 -14.91 -5.41
CA TYR A 65 3.12 -14.25 -5.23
C TYR A 65 3.92 -14.78 -4.04
N THR A 66 3.29 -15.53 -3.13
CA THR A 66 4.00 -16.09 -1.97
C THR A 66 4.85 -17.30 -2.35
N SER A 67 4.30 -18.17 -3.19
CA SER A 67 5.01 -19.35 -3.69
C SER A 67 5.82 -19.06 -4.95
N MET A 68 5.42 -18.03 -5.72
CA MET A 68 5.94 -17.75 -7.07
C MET A 68 5.92 -18.97 -8.02
N TRP A 69 5.17 -20.02 -7.69
CA TRP A 69 5.16 -21.32 -8.37
C TRP A 69 4.93 -21.25 -9.89
N PRO A 70 3.92 -20.52 -10.42
CA PRO A 70 3.67 -20.49 -11.85
C PRO A 70 4.72 -19.66 -12.61
N TYR A 71 5.43 -18.80 -11.89
CA TYR A 71 6.38 -17.86 -12.48
C TYR A 71 7.82 -18.41 -12.50
N GLY A 72 8.20 -19.15 -11.45
CA GLY A 72 9.53 -19.74 -11.30
C GLY A 72 9.60 -21.21 -11.69
N ASN A 73 8.77 -22.08 -11.07
CA ASN A 73 8.88 -23.53 -11.28
C ASN A 73 8.23 -23.97 -12.59
N VAL A 74 6.99 -23.54 -12.86
CA VAL A 74 6.28 -23.93 -14.09
C VAL A 74 6.99 -23.37 -15.32
N ARG A 75 7.30 -22.08 -15.29
CA ARG A 75 8.06 -21.42 -16.37
C ARG A 75 9.50 -21.92 -16.47
N GLY A 76 10.08 -22.38 -15.36
CA GLY A 76 11.43 -22.94 -15.29
C GLY A 76 11.56 -24.39 -15.73
N GLY A 77 10.43 -25.11 -15.86
CA GLY A 77 10.39 -26.52 -16.27
C GLY A 77 10.55 -27.53 -15.13
N ASP A 78 10.61 -27.09 -13.87
CA ASP A 78 10.67 -27.98 -12.69
C ASP A 78 9.31 -28.61 -12.37
N ALA A 79 8.23 -28.02 -12.89
CA ALA A 79 6.87 -28.50 -12.72
C ALA A 79 6.06 -28.28 -14.01
N TYR A 80 5.15 -29.20 -14.32
CA TYR A 80 4.06 -28.91 -15.26
C TYR A 80 2.94 -28.17 -14.54
N LYS A 81 2.13 -27.39 -15.27
CA LYS A 81 0.98 -26.70 -14.67
C LYS A 81 0.05 -27.68 -13.94
N GLY A 82 -0.12 -28.89 -14.49
CA GLY A 82 -1.12 -29.83 -13.98
C GLY A 82 -2.55 -29.31 -14.15
N GLY A 83 -3.49 -29.73 -13.30
CA GLY A 83 -4.88 -29.23 -13.29
C GLY A 83 -5.84 -29.94 -14.25
N GLY A 84 -7.06 -29.41 -14.37
CA GLY A 84 -8.19 -30.07 -15.06
C GLY A 84 -8.16 -30.01 -16.59
N GLY A 85 -7.21 -29.29 -17.17
CA GLY A 85 -7.06 -29.11 -18.63
C GLY A 85 -6.33 -27.81 -18.96
N THR A 86 -6.10 -27.53 -20.24
CA THR A 86 -5.36 -26.34 -20.69
C THR A 86 -6.07 -25.02 -20.36
N ALA A 87 -7.40 -25.01 -20.32
CA ALA A 87 -8.21 -23.82 -20.03
C ALA A 87 -8.39 -23.51 -18.53
N ASP A 88 -8.00 -24.41 -17.63
CA ASP A 88 -8.13 -24.26 -16.17
C ASP A 88 -7.01 -23.36 -15.62
N VAL A 89 -7.22 -22.05 -15.50
CA VAL A 89 -6.12 -21.06 -15.32
C VAL A 89 -5.15 -21.12 -16.51
N ASP A 90 -5.68 -20.78 -17.69
CA ASP A 90 -5.01 -20.80 -18.98
C ASP A 90 -3.68 -20.03 -19.00
N ALA A 91 -3.58 -18.91 -18.29
CA ALA A 91 -2.35 -18.13 -18.16
C ALA A 91 -1.16 -18.98 -17.71
N PHE A 92 -1.33 -19.94 -16.80
CA PHE A 92 -0.22 -20.77 -16.36
C PHE A 92 0.22 -21.78 -17.42
N HIS A 93 -0.71 -22.26 -18.26
CA HIS A 93 -0.36 -23.06 -19.44
C HIS A 93 0.40 -22.24 -20.48
N PHE A 94 0.01 -20.97 -20.67
CA PHE A 94 0.72 -20.03 -21.53
C PHE A 94 2.13 -19.73 -21.03
N TYR A 95 2.31 -19.61 -19.71
CA TYR A 95 3.62 -19.47 -19.08
C TYR A 95 4.49 -20.72 -19.29
N GLU A 96 3.94 -21.92 -19.05
CA GLU A 96 4.64 -23.21 -19.23
C GLU A 96 5.12 -23.42 -20.67
N THR A 97 4.24 -23.18 -21.63
CA THR A 97 4.51 -23.47 -23.05
C THR A 97 5.15 -22.31 -23.80
N PHE A 98 5.26 -21.14 -23.16
CA PHE A 98 5.67 -19.88 -23.77
C PHE A 98 4.82 -19.50 -25.00
N THR A 99 3.56 -19.97 -25.06
CA THR A 99 2.61 -19.65 -26.12
C THR A 99 1.58 -18.65 -25.62
N PHE A 100 1.09 -17.77 -26.50
CA PHE A 100 0.03 -16.80 -26.17
C PHE A 100 0.30 -15.87 -24.98
N ASN A 101 1.58 -15.68 -24.59
CA ASN A 101 2.01 -14.66 -23.63
C ASN A 101 1.83 -13.25 -24.20
N ARG A 102 0.59 -12.78 -24.13
CA ARG A 102 0.17 -11.48 -24.65
C ARG A 102 0.25 -10.41 -23.56
N VAL A 103 0.29 -9.16 -24.00
CA VAL A 103 0.35 -7.99 -23.12
C VAL A 103 -0.94 -7.77 -22.30
N ASP A 104 -2.04 -8.43 -22.68
CA ASP A 104 -3.36 -8.31 -22.08
C ASP A 104 -3.74 -9.50 -21.19
N ILE A 105 -2.79 -10.35 -20.80
CA ILE A 105 -3.04 -11.42 -19.83
C ILE A 105 -3.36 -10.82 -18.46
N SER A 106 -4.60 -11.01 -18.01
CA SER A 106 -5.11 -10.48 -16.74
C SER A 106 -4.29 -10.93 -15.53
N ASN A 107 -3.84 -12.19 -15.47
CA ASN A 107 -3.07 -12.70 -14.33
C ASN A 107 -1.72 -11.97 -14.15
N THR A 108 -1.09 -11.52 -15.24
CA THR A 108 0.18 -10.76 -15.15
C THR A 108 -0.09 -9.32 -14.71
N ASP A 109 -1.14 -8.68 -15.24
CA ASP A 109 -1.59 -7.35 -14.81
C ASP A 109 -2.02 -7.35 -13.33
N GLU A 110 -2.75 -8.38 -12.89
CA GLU A 110 -3.17 -8.50 -11.52
C GLU A 110 -1.98 -8.73 -10.57
N PHE A 111 -0.96 -9.48 -10.98
CA PHE A 111 0.27 -9.59 -10.20
C PHE A 111 0.89 -8.20 -9.98
N TRP A 112 1.03 -7.43 -11.06
CA TRP A 112 1.53 -6.05 -11.00
C TRP A 112 0.71 -5.19 -10.04
N TYR A 113 -0.62 -5.19 -10.20
CA TYR A 113 -1.55 -4.47 -9.34
C TYR A 113 -1.39 -4.84 -7.87
N ARG A 114 -1.32 -6.14 -7.54
CA ARG A 114 -1.23 -6.63 -6.16
C ARG A 114 0.11 -6.27 -5.50
N MET A 115 1.20 -6.27 -6.25
CA MET A 115 2.49 -5.79 -5.75
C MET A 115 2.46 -4.30 -5.44
N TYR A 116 1.91 -3.46 -6.34
CA TYR A 116 1.79 -2.02 -6.08
C TYR A 116 0.79 -1.69 -4.97
N LEU A 117 -0.28 -2.47 -4.80
CA LEU A 117 -1.18 -2.36 -3.65
C LEU A 117 -0.42 -2.61 -2.34
N SER A 118 0.46 -3.62 -2.33
CA SER A 118 1.27 -3.97 -1.16
C SER A 118 2.32 -2.91 -0.84
N ILE A 119 3.00 -2.39 -1.87
CA ILE A 119 3.94 -1.26 -1.76
C ILE A 119 3.23 -0.01 -1.23
N SER A 120 2.03 0.29 -1.74
CA SER A 120 1.23 1.43 -1.28
C SER A 120 0.91 1.36 0.22
N ARG A 121 0.57 0.17 0.73
CA ARG A 121 0.36 -0.04 2.18
C ARG A 121 1.63 0.17 2.99
N CYS A 122 2.77 -0.30 2.51
CA CYS A 122 4.07 -0.05 3.15
C CYS A 122 4.41 1.44 3.17
N ASN A 123 4.21 2.14 2.04
CA ASN A 123 4.45 3.57 1.91
C ASN A 123 3.51 4.38 2.82
N ASP A 124 2.23 4.01 2.93
CA ASP A 124 1.29 4.68 3.83
C ASP A 124 1.69 4.50 5.30
N ALA A 125 2.03 3.27 5.71
CA ALA A 125 2.53 2.99 7.05
C ALA A 125 3.83 3.78 7.34
N LEU A 126 4.77 3.83 6.39
CA LEU A 126 5.99 4.63 6.53
C LEU A 126 5.71 6.12 6.70
N ARG A 127 4.81 6.71 5.90
CA ARG A 127 4.43 8.13 6.06
C ARG A 127 3.92 8.42 7.47
N ARG A 128 3.04 7.55 7.98
CA ARG A 128 2.44 7.71 9.31
C ARG A 128 3.46 7.50 10.42
N LEU A 129 4.30 6.47 10.32
CA LEU A 129 5.41 6.24 11.25
C LEU A 129 6.38 7.43 11.26
N ASN A 130 6.68 8.01 10.09
CA ASN A 130 7.56 9.17 9.98
C ASN A 130 6.99 10.39 10.72
N ALA A 131 5.66 10.59 10.67
CA ALA A 131 4.96 11.68 11.34
C ALA A 131 4.78 11.51 12.86
N VAL A 132 4.85 10.28 13.38
CA VAL A 132 4.74 10.01 14.84
C VAL A 132 6.00 10.43 15.58
N ASP A 133 5.87 11.12 16.72
CA ASP A 133 7.00 11.46 17.59
C ASP A 133 7.65 10.18 18.18
N ALA A 134 8.98 10.09 18.15
CA ALA A 134 9.69 8.91 18.64
C ALA A 134 9.50 8.66 20.15
N SER A 135 9.29 9.72 20.95
CA SER A 135 8.99 9.59 22.38
C SER A 135 7.62 8.94 22.64
N ALA A 136 6.69 9.06 21.69
CA ALA A 136 5.36 8.46 21.76
C ALA A 136 5.32 7.01 21.24
N MET A 137 6.38 6.56 20.57
CA MET A 137 6.45 5.23 19.96
C MET A 137 7.89 4.65 20.05
N PRO A 138 8.28 4.02 21.18
CA PRO A 138 9.63 3.51 21.38
C PRO A 138 10.09 2.48 20.33
N ASN A 139 9.15 1.73 19.74
CA ASN A 139 9.40 0.75 18.69
C ASN A 139 9.35 1.34 17.26
N LYS A 140 9.25 2.67 17.10
CA LYS A 140 9.12 3.33 15.78
C LYS A 140 10.19 2.89 14.79
N ALA A 141 11.47 2.87 15.20
CA ALA A 141 12.57 2.49 14.33
C ALA A 141 12.43 1.03 13.83
N VAL A 142 12.07 0.11 14.74
CA VAL A 142 11.81 -1.30 14.39
C VAL A 142 10.68 -1.40 13.38
N ARG A 143 9.56 -0.69 13.59
CA ARG A 143 8.43 -0.66 12.66
C ARG A 143 8.78 -0.08 11.29
N GLN A 144 9.60 0.96 11.24
CA GLN A 144 10.12 1.49 9.97
C GLN A 144 11.00 0.47 9.26
N GLY A 145 11.84 -0.27 10.00
CA GLY A 145 12.63 -1.38 9.48
C GLY A 145 11.77 -2.49 8.88
N GLU A 146 10.73 -2.91 9.60
CA GLU A 146 9.75 -3.88 9.11
C GLU A 146 9.09 -3.43 7.79
N MET A 147 8.66 -2.16 7.69
CA MET A 147 8.04 -1.64 6.46
C MET A 147 9.00 -1.55 5.29
N ARG A 148 10.27 -1.19 5.53
CA ARG A 148 11.29 -1.20 4.49
C ARG A 148 11.61 -2.61 4.02
N PHE A 149 11.69 -3.58 4.93
CA PHE A 149 11.83 -4.99 4.57
C PHE A 149 10.69 -5.46 3.65
N LEU A 150 9.43 -5.22 4.04
CA LEU A 150 8.28 -5.61 3.23
C LEU A 150 8.27 -4.90 1.86
N ARG A 151 8.51 -3.59 1.82
CA ARG A 151 8.57 -2.84 0.56
C ARG A 151 9.68 -3.35 -0.36
N GLY A 152 10.87 -3.60 0.20
CA GLY A 152 12.00 -4.20 -0.52
C GLY A 152 11.62 -5.56 -1.09
N HIS A 153 10.92 -6.40 -0.32
CA HIS A 153 10.43 -7.71 -0.78
C HIS A 153 9.44 -7.59 -1.95
N PHE A 154 8.43 -6.73 -1.87
CA PHE A 154 7.47 -6.55 -2.97
C PHE A 154 8.11 -5.96 -4.24
N TYR A 155 9.05 -5.01 -4.09
CA TYR A 155 9.84 -4.53 -5.23
C TYR A 155 10.78 -5.59 -5.81
N PHE A 156 11.36 -6.45 -4.98
CA PHE A 156 12.16 -7.58 -5.43
C PHE A 156 11.31 -8.51 -6.32
N LEU A 157 10.10 -8.88 -5.89
CA LEU A 157 9.20 -9.71 -6.69
C LEU A 157 8.82 -9.04 -8.02
N LEU A 158 8.51 -7.73 -8.02
CA LEU A 158 8.28 -6.97 -9.25
C LEU A 158 9.52 -6.96 -10.16
N LYS A 159 10.71 -6.81 -9.59
CA LYS A 159 11.96 -6.73 -10.32
C LYS A 159 12.31 -8.05 -11.00
N GLU A 160 12.11 -9.16 -10.30
CA GLU A 160 12.27 -10.52 -10.85
C GLU A 160 11.28 -10.78 -11.99
N MET A 161 10.02 -10.32 -11.85
CA MET A 161 8.99 -10.56 -12.85
C MET A 161 9.11 -9.70 -14.10
N PHE A 162 9.39 -8.39 -13.95
CA PHE A 162 9.24 -7.42 -15.03
C PHE A 162 10.53 -6.70 -15.43
N LYS A 163 11.60 -6.83 -14.64
CA LYS A 163 12.88 -6.12 -14.80
C LYS A 163 12.80 -4.58 -14.67
N ASN A 164 11.84 -3.91 -15.30
CA ASN A 164 11.72 -2.45 -15.31
C ASN A 164 10.37 -2.05 -14.73
N VAL A 165 10.37 -1.39 -13.57
CA VAL A 165 9.15 -0.95 -12.89
C VAL A 165 9.30 0.47 -12.32
N PRO A 166 8.22 1.28 -12.25
CA PRO A 166 8.25 2.56 -11.55
C PRO A 166 8.60 2.39 -10.06
N TYR A 167 9.63 3.08 -9.59
CA TYR A 167 9.94 3.12 -8.16
C TYR A 167 9.24 4.29 -7.49
N ILE A 168 8.46 4.01 -6.46
CA ILE A 168 7.57 4.94 -5.74
C ILE A 168 7.79 4.70 -4.24
N ASP A 169 8.24 5.72 -3.54
CA ASP A 169 8.47 5.68 -2.09
C ASP A 169 7.39 6.46 -1.32
N GLU A 170 7.54 6.52 0.00
CA GLU A 170 6.60 7.18 0.91
C GLU A 170 6.57 8.71 0.74
N ASN A 171 7.53 9.30 0.03
CA ASN A 171 7.67 10.76 -0.10
C ASN A 171 7.02 11.30 -1.39
N LEU A 172 6.67 10.42 -2.33
CA LEU A 172 6.04 10.83 -3.59
C LEU A 172 4.53 11.07 -3.41
N ALA A 173 4.03 12.20 -3.92
CA ALA A 173 2.61 12.51 -3.89
C ALA A 173 1.82 11.63 -4.89
N THR A 174 0.59 11.26 -4.53
CA THR A 174 -0.23 10.31 -5.30
C THR A 174 -0.60 10.81 -6.70
N ASP A 175 -0.77 12.12 -6.85
CA ASP A 175 -1.03 12.79 -8.14
C ASP A 175 0.18 12.75 -9.08
N GLN A 176 1.39 12.51 -8.56
CA GLN A 176 2.61 12.37 -9.35
C GLN A 176 2.87 10.95 -9.84
N TYR A 177 2.17 9.94 -9.30
CA TYR A 177 2.37 8.53 -9.68
C TYR A 177 2.30 8.29 -11.20
N PRO A 178 1.37 8.88 -11.98
CA PRO A 178 1.29 8.67 -13.43
C PRO A 178 2.51 9.17 -14.21
N THR A 179 3.36 10.00 -13.60
CA THR A 179 4.54 10.59 -14.26
C THR A 179 5.82 9.80 -14.02
N VAL A 180 5.78 8.77 -13.15
CA VAL A 180 6.96 7.97 -12.82
C VAL A 180 7.21 6.94 -13.92
N SER A 181 8.28 7.16 -14.69
CA SER A 181 8.68 6.23 -15.75
C SER A 181 9.28 4.94 -15.18
N ASN A 182 8.94 3.81 -15.79
CA ASN A 182 9.53 2.49 -15.48
C ASN A 182 10.99 2.33 -15.95
N VAL A 183 11.51 3.30 -16.71
CA VAL A 183 12.90 3.34 -17.18
C VAL A 183 13.66 4.56 -16.64
N ALA A 184 13.08 5.30 -15.68
CA ALA A 184 13.76 6.42 -15.03
C ALA A 184 15.02 5.98 -14.27
N LEU A 185 15.00 4.77 -13.70
CA LEU A 185 16.14 4.13 -13.07
C LEU A 185 16.77 3.12 -14.02
N SER A 186 18.10 3.08 -14.04
CA SER A 186 18.82 1.95 -14.66
C SER A 186 18.54 0.65 -13.90
N ASN A 187 18.86 -0.48 -14.52
CA ASN A 187 18.75 -1.80 -13.87
C ASN A 187 19.41 -1.82 -12.49
N ASP A 188 20.65 -1.33 -12.40
CA ASP A 188 21.46 -1.36 -11.18
C ASP A 188 20.99 -0.33 -10.16
N ALA A 189 20.48 0.82 -10.62
CA ALA A 189 19.90 1.82 -9.74
C ALA A 189 18.61 1.31 -9.08
N LEU A 190 17.76 0.60 -9.83
CA LEU A 190 16.56 -0.02 -9.27
C LEU A 190 16.90 -1.14 -8.27
N TRP A 191 17.88 -2.00 -8.59
CA TRP A 191 18.41 -2.97 -7.64
C TRP A 191 18.99 -2.32 -6.39
N SER A 192 19.67 -1.17 -6.53
CA SER A 192 20.21 -0.42 -5.41
C SER A 192 19.10 0.09 -4.49
N LYS A 193 17.99 0.60 -5.03
CA LYS A 193 16.82 1.00 -4.23
C LYS A 193 16.22 -0.14 -3.41
N ILE A 194 16.12 -1.34 -3.99
CA ILE A 194 15.66 -2.54 -3.31
C ILE A 194 16.63 -2.92 -2.19
N ALA A 195 17.94 -2.91 -2.48
CA ALA A 195 18.97 -3.22 -1.50
C ALA A 195 19.02 -2.19 -0.36
N ASP A 196 18.77 -0.91 -0.63
CA ASP A 196 18.74 0.14 0.38
C ASP A 196 17.62 -0.08 1.41
N ASP A 197 16.44 -0.52 0.96
CA ASP A 197 15.35 -0.90 1.86
C ASP A 197 15.73 -2.08 2.76
N PHE A 198 16.38 -3.11 2.23
CA PHE A 198 16.88 -4.22 3.04
C PHE A 198 17.99 -3.81 4.01
N ARG A 199 18.94 -2.95 3.59
CA ARG A 199 19.99 -2.45 4.49
C ARG A 199 19.40 -1.60 5.62
N ALA A 200 18.44 -0.75 5.30
CA ALA A 200 17.74 0.06 6.31
C ALA A 200 16.94 -0.81 7.28
N ALA A 201 16.34 -1.90 6.80
CA ALA A 201 15.69 -2.88 7.66
C ALA A 201 16.69 -3.55 8.61
N VAL A 202 17.79 -4.10 8.09
CA VAL A 202 18.84 -4.74 8.91
C VAL A 202 19.40 -3.81 9.98
N ALA A 203 19.56 -2.52 9.67
CA ALA A 203 20.06 -1.54 10.63
C ALA A 203 19.08 -1.26 11.79
N ALA A 204 17.78 -1.54 11.60
CA ALA A 204 16.72 -1.18 12.55
C ALA A 204 16.08 -2.38 13.25
N LEU A 205 16.14 -3.57 12.65
CA LEU A 205 15.52 -4.78 13.19
C LEU A 205 16.40 -5.43 14.27
N PRO A 206 15.79 -5.92 15.38
CA PRO A 206 16.50 -6.70 16.37
C PRO A 206 16.73 -8.11 15.84
N ALA A 207 17.87 -8.73 16.19
CA ALA A 207 18.21 -10.08 15.73
C ALA A 207 17.17 -11.17 16.04
N THR A 208 16.30 -10.94 17.03
CA THR A 208 15.17 -11.81 17.36
C THR A 208 13.96 -10.96 17.71
N GLN A 209 12.77 -11.43 17.31
CA GLN A 209 11.48 -10.84 17.67
C GLN A 209 10.67 -11.83 18.51
N PRO A 210 9.87 -11.37 19.48
CA PRO A 210 8.97 -12.24 20.24
C PRO A 210 7.80 -12.77 19.36
N GLU A 211 7.40 -11.99 18.36
CA GLU A 211 6.34 -12.35 17.42
C GLU A 211 6.96 -13.02 16.18
N ILE A 212 6.74 -14.33 16.02
CA ILE A 212 7.35 -15.15 14.95
C ILE A 212 7.03 -14.62 13.53
N GLY A 213 5.88 -13.97 13.36
CA GLY A 213 5.47 -13.43 12.05
C GLY A 213 6.13 -12.12 11.64
N ARG A 214 6.93 -11.49 12.52
CA ARG A 214 7.62 -10.22 12.21
C ARG A 214 9.04 -10.46 11.73
N ALA A 215 9.50 -9.60 10.83
CA ALA A 215 10.88 -9.60 10.38
C ALA A 215 11.86 -9.25 11.52
N ASN A 216 13.01 -9.92 11.53
CA ASN A 216 14.12 -9.79 12.48
C ASN A 216 15.48 -9.77 11.76
#